data_AF-A0A1F4DXP4-F1
#
_entry.id   AF-A0A1F4DXP4-F1
#
_cell.length_a   1.000
_cell.length_b   1.000
_cell.length_c   1.000
_cell.angle_alpha   90.00
_cell.angle_beta   90.00
_cell.angle_gamma   90.00
#
_symmetry.space_group_name_H-M   'P 1'
#
loop_
_entity.id
_entity.type
_entity.pdbx_description
1 polymer ?
#
loop_
_entity_poly.entity_id
_entity_poly.type
_entity_poly.pdbx_seq_one_letter_code
_entity_poly.pdbx_strand_id
1 'polypeptide(L)'
;MAEYRGCELPEGLYYDLDYIWIKPEAGGNYRIGIADPSQTMAAAAPLRRRASPRHAGMMLSVDNRWFVSVAMVYFIASGAWLAWHGALVTDDELRAVGVHLFTAGFVQSLIYGLGAHMLPRFTGNPIRMGTWPWIQFCAIHGGLVVFAAGIVLPDTRVAVTGGVLMWLSFLIYAWRVWPVLWRHATAPRAVSPAEFQ
;
A
#
# COMPACT_ATOMS: atom_id res chain seq x y z
N MET A 1 -8.70 -3.70 -42.03
CA MET A 1 -9.40 -3.60 -40.72
C MET A 1 -8.50 -4.20 -39.67
N ALA A 2 -8.04 -3.40 -38.70
CA ALA A 2 -7.25 -3.89 -37.58
C ALA A 2 -8.20 -4.38 -36.49
N GLU A 3 -8.32 -5.70 -36.34
CA GLU A 3 -9.05 -6.32 -35.22
C GLU A 3 -8.10 -6.36 -34.02
N TYR A 4 -8.40 -5.59 -32.99
CA TYR A 4 -7.61 -5.52 -31.76
C TYR A 4 -8.04 -6.66 -30.82
N ARG A 5 -7.18 -7.67 -30.66
CA ARG A 5 -7.33 -8.72 -29.64
C ARG A 5 -6.28 -8.51 -28.56
N GLY A 6 -6.67 -7.81 -27.49
CA GLY A 6 -5.79 -7.62 -26.34
C GLY A 6 -5.48 -8.93 -25.62
N CYS A 7 -4.21 -9.16 -25.31
CA CYS A 7 -3.65 -10.19 -24.42
C CYS A 7 -3.64 -11.65 -24.89
N GLU A 8 -4.08 -11.98 -26.11
CA GLU A 8 -3.86 -13.31 -26.69
C GLU A 8 -2.72 -13.26 -27.69
N LEU A 9 -1.57 -13.84 -27.35
CA LEU A 9 -0.44 -14.04 -28.26
C LEU A 9 -0.77 -15.21 -29.20
N PRO A 10 -0.95 -15.01 -30.52
CA PRO A 10 -1.25 -16.09 -31.44
C PRO A 10 -0.11 -17.11 -31.52
N GLU A 11 -0.45 -18.39 -31.39
CA GLU A 11 0.53 -19.48 -31.55
C GLU A 11 1.11 -19.49 -32.99
N GLY A 12 2.43 -19.65 -33.11
CA GLY A 12 3.13 -19.77 -34.39
C GLY A 12 3.65 -18.45 -35.01
N LEU A 13 3.79 -17.39 -34.22
CA LEU A 13 4.42 -16.13 -34.65
C LEU A 13 5.91 -16.08 -34.31
N TYR A 14 6.71 -15.56 -35.24
CA TYR A 14 8.11 -15.21 -34.98
C TYR A 14 8.16 -13.76 -34.50
N TYR A 15 8.70 -13.54 -33.30
CA TYR A 15 8.85 -12.24 -32.67
C TYR A 15 10.32 -11.80 -32.77
N ASP A 16 10.57 -10.60 -33.30
CA ASP A 16 11.85 -9.92 -33.17
C ASP A 16 11.79 -8.89 -32.03
N LEU A 17 12.94 -8.56 -31.44
CA LEU A 17 13.10 -7.77 -30.20
C LEU A 17 12.52 -6.34 -30.28
N ASP A 18 12.16 -5.86 -31.47
CA ASP A 18 11.78 -4.48 -31.76
C ASP A 18 10.31 -4.30 -32.16
N TYR A 19 9.37 -4.97 -31.48
CA TYR A 19 7.92 -4.76 -31.64
C TYR A 19 7.34 -5.25 -32.98
N ILE A 20 8.06 -6.04 -33.77
CA ILE A 20 7.58 -6.54 -35.06
C ILE A 20 7.39 -8.06 -34.98
N TRP A 21 6.25 -8.54 -35.47
CA TRP A 21 6.00 -9.98 -35.65
C TRP A 21 5.71 -10.30 -37.11
N ILE A 22 6.11 -11.51 -37.53
CA ILE A 22 5.91 -12.00 -38.89
C ILE A 22 5.17 -13.34 -38.84
N LYS A 23 4.11 -13.46 -39.66
CA LYS A 23 3.39 -14.71 -39.90
C LYS A 23 3.50 -15.10 -41.37
N PRO A 24 4.05 -16.28 -41.71
CA PRO A 24 3.97 -16.79 -43.07
C PRO A 24 2.51 -17.18 -43.42
N GLU A 25 2.07 -16.83 -44.62
CA GLU A 25 0.79 -17.23 -45.20
C GLU A 25 1.00 -18.20 -46.38
N ALA A 26 -0.06 -18.92 -46.74
CA ALA A 26 -0.03 -19.78 -47.91
C ALA A 26 0.27 -18.98 -49.19
N GLY A 27 1.04 -19.58 -50.10
CA GLY A 27 1.42 -18.95 -51.37
C GLY A 27 2.65 -18.05 -51.31
N GLY A 28 3.46 -18.13 -50.24
CA GLY A 28 4.72 -17.38 -50.14
C GLY A 28 4.58 -15.93 -49.69
N ASN A 29 3.39 -15.54 -49.22
CA ASN A 29 3.13 -14.23 -48.66
C ASN A 29 3.47 -14.18 -47.17
N TYR A 30 3.79 -12.99 -46.65
CA TYR A 30 4.05 -12.77 -45.23
C TYR A 30 3.15 -11.65 -44.70
N ARG A 31 2.54 -11.87 -43.54
CA ARG A 31 1.84 -10.83 -42.78
C ARG A 31 2.76 -10.28 -41.71
N ILE A 32 2.99 -8.97 -41.73
CA ILE A 32 3.84 -8.25 -40.78
C ILE A 32 2.94 -7.40 -39.90
N GLY A 33 3.11 -7.48 -38.58
CA GLY A 33 2.37 -6.67 -37.61
C GLY A 33 3.31 -6.01 -36.61
N ILE A 34 2.86 -4.88 -36.05
CA ILE A 34 3.56 -4.16 -34.98
C ILE A 34 2.82 -4.43 -33.68
N ALA A 35 3.54 -4.93 -32.67
CA ALA A 35 3.05 -5.09 -31.31
C ALA A 35 3.19 -3.76 -30.56
N ASP A 36 2.20 -3.40 -29.76
CA ASP A 36 2.39 -2.28 -28.84
C ASP A 36 3.34 -2.70 -27.70
N PRO A 37 4.03 -1.77 -27.02
CA PRO A 37 5.01 -2.12 -26.01
C PRO A 37 4.48 -2.97 -24.85
N SER A 38 3.18 -2.92 -24.56
CA SER A 38 2.59 -3.75 -23.52
C SER A 38 2.54 -5.23 -23.91
N GLN A 39 2.39 -5.55 -25.21
CA GLN A 39 2.41 -6.92 -25.71
C GLN A 39 3.82 -7.53 -25.64
N THR A 40 4.86 -6.76 -25.96
CA THR A 40 6.25 -7.22 -25.86
C THR A 40 6.63 -7.50 -24.40
N MET A 41 6.21 -6.62 -23.48
CA MET A 41 6.42 -6.83 -22.05
C MET A 41 5.61 -8.02 -21.51
N ALA A 42 4.40 -8.25 -22.02
CA ALA A 42 3.58 -9.41 -21.66
C ALA A 42 4.17 -10.73 -22.20
N ALA A 43 4.74 -10.73 -23.40
CA ALA A 43 5.40 -11.90 -23.99
C ALA A 43 6.72 -12.25 -23.29
N ALA A 44 7.46 -11.23 -22.83
CA ALA A 44 8.68 -11.40 -22.03
C ALA A 44 8.39 -11.79 -20.57
N ALA A 45 7.13 -11.73 -20.12
CA ALA A 45 6.78 -12.13 -18.77
C ALA A 45 6.94 -13.65 -18.61
N PRO A 46 7.53 -14.13 -17.49
CA PRO A 46 7.62 -15.56 -17.23
C PRO A 46 6.23 -16.20 -17.28
N LEU A 47 6.13 -17.40 -17.87
CA LEU A 47 4.89 -18.19 -17.88
C LEU A 47 4.35 -18.26 -16.45
N ARG A 48 3.22 -17.59 -16.23
CA ARG A 48 2.55 -17.59 -14.93
C ARG A 48 2.02 -19.00 -14.73
N ARG A 49 2.79 -19.88 -14.07
CA ARG A 49 2.25 -21.13 -13.51
C ARG A 49 0.98 -20.71 -12.77
N ARG A 50 -0.13 -21.43 -12.97
CA ARG A 50 -1.38 -21.28 -12.21
C ARG A 50 -1.04 -21.41 -10.72
N ALA A 51 -0.52 -20.35 -10.12
CA ALA A 51 -0.62 -20.13 -8.70
C ALA A 51 -2.12 -20.05 -8.47
N SER A 52 -2.63 -20.91 -7.60
CA SER A 52 -4.02 -20.80 -7.21
C SER A 52 -4.28 -19.33 -6.88
N PRO A 53 -5.36 -18.72 -7.40
CA PRO A 53 -5.76 -17.41 -6.95
C PRO A 53 -6.11 -17.58 -5.47
N ARG A 54 -5.09 -17.48 -4.61
CA ARG A 54 -5.27 -17.17 -3.21
C ARG A 54 -5.99 -15.85 -3.28
N HIS A 55 -7.28 -15.90 -2.98
CA HIS A 55 -8.11 -14.73 -2.84
C HIS A 55 -7.43 -13.89 -1.76
N ALA A 56 -6.55 -12.98 -2.19
CA ALA A 56 -6.19 -11.82 -1.41
C ALA A 56 -7.52 -11.07 -1.34
N GLY A 57 -8.29 -11.34 -0.28
CA GLY A 57 -9.60 -10.74 -0.11
C GLY A 57 -9.48 -9.26 -0.45
N MET A 58 -10.33 -8.79 -1.37
CA MET A 58 -10.46 -7.36 -1.67
C MET A 58 -10.86 -6.55 -0.43
N MET A 59 -11.24 -7.26 0.65
CA MET A 59 -11.50 -6.72 1.95
C MET A 59 -10.21 -6.44 2.73
N LEU A 60 -10.10 -5.20 3.22
CA LEU A 60 -9.16 -4.82 4.28
C LEU A 60 -9.31 -5.78 5.47
N SER A 61 -8.19 -6.20 6.05
CA SER A 61 -8.19 -6.92 7.34
C SER A 61 -8.78 -6.03 8.45
N VAL A 62 -9.30 -6.66 9.49
CA VAL A 62 -10.04 -5.98 10.57
C VAL A 62 -9.19 -4.88 11.23
N ASP A 63 -7.92 -5.15 11.47
CA ASP A 63 -6.96 -4.18 12.02
C ASP A 63 -6.84 -2.94 11.13
N ASN A 64 -6.65 -3.14 9.82
CA ASN A 64 -6.52 -2.03 8.86
C ASN A 64 -7.83 -1.23 8.72
N ARG A 65 -8.98 -1.89 8.80
CA ARG A 65 -10.29 -1.21 8.78
C ARG A 65 -10.43 -0.26 9.96
N TRP A 66 -10.06 -0.69 11.16
CA TRP A 66 -10.14 0.16 12.35
C TRP A 66 -9.28 1.41 12.22
N PHE A 67 -8.03 1.28 11.76
CA PHE A 67 -7.19 2.46 11.51
C PHE A 67 -7.83 3.45 10.53
N VAL A 68 -8.37 2.96 9.41
CA VAL A 68 -9.01 3.82 8.40
C VAL A 68 -10.29 4.45 8.93
N SER A 69 -11.17 3.67 9.58
CA SER A 69 -12.42 4.17 10.14
C SER A 69 -12.18 5.23 11.22
N VAL A 70 -11.24 4.99 12.14
CA VAL A 70 -10.90 5.94 13.19
C VAL A 70 -10.20 7.17 12.63
N ALA A 71 -9.40 7.05 11.57
CA ALA A 71 -8.83 8.20 10.87
C ALA A 71 -9.91 9.17 10.36
N MET A 72 -11.03 8.65 9.82
CA MET A 72 -12.15 9.50 9.39
C MET A 72 -12.80 10.23 10.57
N VAL A 73 -12.95 9.54 11.71
CA VAL A 73 -13.48 10.16 12.94
C VAL A 73 -12.58 11.30 13.39
N TYR A 74 -11.26 11.11 13.39
CA TYR A 74 -10.32 12.18 13.75
C TYR A 74 -10.28 13.32 12.75
N PHE A 75 -10.47 13.06 11.46
CA PHE A 75 -10.57 14.12 10.46
C PHE A 75 -11.75 15.04 10.76
N ILE A 76 -12.93 14.46 11.03
CA ILE A 76 -14.13 15.20 11.40
C ILE A 76 -13.91 15.94 12.73
N ALA A 77 -13.37 15.24 13.74
CA ALA A 77 -13.12 15.83 15.06
C ALA A 77 -12.12 16.99 15.01
N SER A 78 -11.07 16.88 14.20
CA SER A 78 -10.10 17.96 13.98
C SER A 78 -10.76 19.18 13.34
N GLY A 79 -11.52 18.98 12.27
CA GLY A 79 -12.24 20.07 11.60
C GLY A 79 -13.23 20.76 12.54
N ALA A 80 -14.00 19.97 13.30
CA ALA A 80 -14.93 20.50 14.30
C ALA A 80 -14.21 21.29 15.41
N TRP A 81 -13.10 20.76 15.93
CA TRP A 81 -12.31 21.43 16.97
C TRP A 81 -11.74 22.76 16.49
N LEU A 82 -11.09 22.75 15.33
CA LEU A 82 -10.47 23.96 14.76
C LEU A 82 -11.51 25.03 14.42
N ALA A 83 -12.67 24.63 13.91
CA ALA A 83 -13.77 25.55 13.63
C ALA A 83 -14.38 26.13 14.92
N TRP A 84 -14.61 25.29 15.93
CA TRP A 84 -15.21 25.72 17.20
C TRP A 84 -14.34 26.71 17.97
N HIS A 85 -13.03 26.50 17.99
CA HIS A 85 -12.10 27.34 18.74
C HIS A 85 -11.59 28.55 17.95
N GLY A 86 -12.03 28.78 16.70
CA GLY A 86 -11.49 29.84 15.84
C GLY A 86 -10.00 29.66 15.50
N ALA A 87 -9.45 28.47 15.79
CA ALA A 87 -8.04 28.13 15.70
C ALA A 87 -7.56 27.88 14.26
N LEU A 88 -8.43 28.05 13.26
CA LEU A 88 -8.07 28.08 11.84
C LEU A 88 -7.30 29.35 11.46
N VAL A 89 -7.52 30.45 12.18
CA VAL A 89 -7.01 31.79 11.82
C VAL A 89 -6.19 32.41 12.95
N THR A 90 -6.30 31.88 14.18
CA THR A 90 -5.66 32.43 15.37
C THR A 90 -4.63 31.45 15.95
N ASP A 91 -3.51 31.98 16.45
CA ASP A 91 -2.49 31.21 17.14
C ASP A 91 -2.84 31.09 18.64
N ASP A 92 -3.66 30.10 18.97
CA ASP A 92 -3.99 29.70 20.34
C ASP A 92 -3.35 28.34 20.69
N GLU A 93 -3.11 28.07 21.97
CA GLU A 93 -2.53 26.80 22.45
C GLU A 93 -3.46 25.61 22.11
N LEU A 94 -4.79 25.82 22.14
CA LEU A 94 -5.78 24.79 21.79
C LEU A 94 -5.76 24.45 20.29
N ARG A 95 -5.12 25.25 19.44
CA ARG A 95 -4.86 24.90 18.04
C ARG A 95 -4.04 23.62 17.94
N ALA A 96 -3.11 23.40 18.88
CA ALA A 96 -2.27 22.22 18.89
C ALA A 96 -3.10 20.92 18.96
N VAL A 97 -4.22 20.92 19.71
CA VAL A 97 -5.13 19.78 19.77
C VAL A 97 -5.70 19.49 18.39
N GLY A 98 -6.34 20.48 17.75
CA GLY A 98 -6.95 20.32 16.44
C GLY A 98 -5.95 19.87 15.36
N VAL A 99 -4.75 20.43 15.37
CA VAL A 99 -3.67 20.05 14.44
C VAL A 99 -3.19 18.62 14.68
N HIS A 100 -3.02 18.17 15.93
CA HIS A 100 -2.58 16.81 16.21
C HIS A 100 -3.69 15.77 15.97
N LEU A 101 -4.96 16.12 16.17
CA LEU A 101 -6.08 15.30 15.70
C LEU A 101 -6.01 15.09 14.18
N PHE A 102 -5.66 16.13 13.41
CA PHE A 102 -5.48 16.00 11.96
C PHE A 102 -4.26 15.16 11.60
N THR A 103 -3.08 15.50 12.11
CA THR A 103 -1.82 14.89 11.67
C THR A 103 -1.64 13.49 12.22
N ALA A 104 -1.71 13.30 13.54
CA ALA A 104 -1.53 12.00 14.18
C ALA A 104 -2.82 11.16 14.13
N GLY A 105 -3.98 11.78 14.40
CA GLY A 105 -5.26 11.09 14.41
C GLY A 105 -5.69 10.64 13.02
N PHE A 106 -5.71 11.55 12.04
CA PHE A 106 -6.14 11.24 10.67
C PHE A 106 -4.99 10.78 9.78
N VAL A 107 -4.02 11.63 9.45
CA VAL A 107 -3.01 11.34 8.41
C VAL A 107 -2.18 10.12 8.76
N GLN A 108 -1.63 10.07 9.97
CA GLN A 108 -0.76 8.96 10.41
C GLN A 108 -1.53 7.64 10.53
N SER A 109 -2.74 7.63 11.10
CA SER A 109 -3.60 6.42 11.15
C SER A 109 -4.00 5.94 9.75
N LEU A 110 -4.30 6.86 8.83
CA LEU A 110 -4.60 6.53 7.43
C LEU A 110 -3.40 5.87 6.75
N ILE A 111 -2.19 6.42 6.94
CA ILE A 111 -0.94 5.83 6.45
C ILE A 111 -0.75 4.42 7.02
N TYR A 112 -1.02 4.21 8.31
CA TYR A 112 -0.90 2.88 8.91
C TYR A 112 -1.83 1.86 8.26
N GLY A 113 -3.12 2.18 8.16
CA GLY A 113 -4.12 1.28 7.59
C GLY A 113 -3.89 1.01 6.09
N LEU A 114 -3.65 2.07 5.30
CA LEU A 114 -3.42 1.94 3.86
C LEU A 114 -2.06 1.32 3.56
N GLY A 115 -1.00 1.74 4.22
CA GLY A 115 0.34 1.21 3.97
C GLY A 115 0.46 -0.26 4.36
N ALA A 116 -0.12 -0.67 5.50
CA ALA A 116 -0.14 -2.08 5.88
C ALA A 116 -1.00 -2.95 4.93
N HIS A 117 -1.98 -2.35 4.26
CA HIS A 117 -2.75 -3.02 3.23
C HIS A 117 -2.01 -3.07 1.88
N MET A 118 -1.49 -1.95 1.41
CA MET A 118 -0.99 -1.82 0.04
C MET A 118 0.43 -2.40 -0.11
N LEU A 119 1.34 -2.15 0.84
CA LEU A 119 2.75 -2.51 0.69
C LEU A 119 3.00 -4.01 0.48
N PRO A 120 2.36 -4.93 1.23
CA PRO A 120 2.55 -6.37 1.01
C PRO A 120 2.08 -6.84 -0.38
N ARG A 121 1.07 -6.18 -0.95
CA ARG A 121 0.51 -6.52 -2.26
C ARG A 121 1.44 -6.12 -3.40
N PHE A 122 2.12 -4.99 -3.26
CA PHE A 122 3.08 -4.53 -4.27
C PHE A 122 4.43 -5.24 -4.17
N THR A 123 4.89 -5.56 -2.96
CA THR A 123 6.22 -6.14 -2.73
C THR A 123 6.22 -7.67 -2.70
N GLY A 124 5.06 -8.30 -2.49
CA GLY A 124 4.95 -9.76 -2.28
C GLY A 124 5.44 -10.23 -0.91
N ASN A 125 5.92 -9.32 -0.05
CA ASN A 125 6.48 -9.62 1.27
C ASN A 125 5.43 -9.37 2.38
N PRO A 126 5.29 -10.27 3.37
CA PRO A 126 4.34 -10.07 4.46
C PRO A 126 4.81 -9.00 5.45
N ILE A 127 3.86 -8.21 5.96
CA ILE A 127 4.08 -7.32 7.11
C ILE A 127 4.07 -8.11 8.42
N ARG A 128 4.77 -7.65 9.46
CA ARG A 128 4.69 -8.27 10.79
C ARG A 128 3.27 -8.11 11.36
N MET A 129 2.59 -9.25 11.56
CA MET A 129 1.23 -9.36 12.10
C MET A 129 1.25 -9.87 13.55
N GLY A 130 0.08 -10.21 14.11
CA GLY A 130 -0.08 -10.68 15.48
C GLY A 130 -0.67 -9.60 16.38
N THR A 131 -0.10 -9.40 17.57
CA THR A 131 -0.54 -8.40 18.55
C THR A 131 -0.04 -6.99 18.24
N TRP A 132 1.03 -6.86 17.44
CA TRP A 132 1.68 -5.59 17.11
C TRP A 132 0.76 -4.50 16.52
N PRO A 133 -0.14 -4.77 15.54
CA PRO A 133 -1.07 -3.76 15.06
C PRO A 133 -1.95 -3.17 16.16
N TRP A 134 -2.37 -4.00 17.14
CA TRP A 134 -3.21 -3.56 18.24
C TRP A 134 -2.44 -2.75 19.27
N ILE A 135 -1.20 -3.14 19.58
CA ILE A 135 -0.31 -2.33 20.44
C ILE A 135 -0.07 -0.96 19.79
N GLN A 136 0.21 -0.95 18.48
CA GLN A 136 0.38 0.27 17.70
C GLN A 136 -0.89 1.15 17.73
N PHE A 137 -2.07 0.53 17.59
CA PHE A 137 -3.37 1.18 17.63
C PHE A 137 -3.61 1.82 19.00
N CYS A 138 -3.43 1.07 20.09
CA CYS A 138 -3.54 1.60 21.44
C CYS A 138 -2.54 2.74 21.71
N ALA A 139 -1.30 2.61 21.22
CA ALA A 139 -0.26 3.62 21.41
C ALA A 139 -0.57 4.94 20.69
N ILE A 140 -1.04 4.91 19.44
CA ILE A 140 -1.39 6.15 18.71
C ILE A 140 -2.63 6.82 19.31
N HIS A 141 -3.68 6.07 19.60
CA HIS A 141 -4.95 6.64 20.06
C HIS A 141 -4.88 7.05 21.52
N GLY A 142 -4.28 6.21 22.38
CA GLY A 142 -4.00 6.57 23.76
C GLY A 142 -3.03 7.74 23.85
N GLY A 143 -1.97 7.74 23.04
CA GLY A 143 -1.01 8.84 22.98
C GLY A 143 -1.66 10.16 22.57
N LEU A 144 -2.54 10.14 21.57
CA LEU A 144 -3.26 11.34 21.11
C LEU A 144 -4.24 11.87 22.15
N VAL A 145 -4.99 11.00 22.84
CA VAL A 145 -5.90 11.41 23.92
C VAL A 145 -5.13 12.01 25.09
N VAL A 146 -4.03 11.36 25.51
CA VAL A 146 -3.17 11.86 26.59
C VAL A 146 -2.52 13.19 26.18
N PHE A 147 -2.06 13.32 24.94
CA PHE A 147 -1.49 14.56 24.43
C PHE A 147 -2.52 15.69 24.48
N ALA A 148 -3.72 15.48 23.93
CA ALA A 148 -4.79 16.47 23.93
C ALA A 148 -5.20 16.87 25.36
N ALA A 149 -5.30 15.89 26.28
CA ALA A 149 -5.57 16.16 27.68
C ALA A 149 -4.48 17.01 28.34
N GLY A 150 -3.20 16.76 28.02
CA GLY A 150 -2.09 17.58 28.52
C GLY A 150 -2.13 19.02 28.04
N ILE A 151 -2.60 19.28 26.82
CA ILE A 151 -2.79 20.65 26.31
C ILE A 151 -4.00 21.32 26.97
N VAL A 152 -5.11 20.59 27.15
CA VAL A 152 -6.35 21.14 27.75
C VAL A 152 -6.22 21.37 29.26
N LEU A 153 -5.43 20.55 29.96
CA LEU A 153 -5.14 20.65 31.40
C LEU A 153 -3.84 21.42 31.73
N PRO A 154 -3.37 22.26 30.79
CA PRO A 154 -1.99 22.73 30.64
C PRO A 154 -0.87 21.98 31.40
N ASP A 155 -0.82 20.65 31.33
CA ASP A 155 0.23 19.82 31.93
C ASP A 155 1.21 19.33 30.87
N THR A 156 2.41 19.93 30.86
CA THR A 156 3.48 19.58 29.93
C THR A 156 3.93 18.13 30.05
N ARG A 157 3.93 17.54 31.25
CA ARG A 157 4.38 16.14 31.46
C ARG A 157 3.39 15.18 30.82
N VAL A 158 2.10 15.46 30.97
CA VAL A 158 1.02 14.69 30.34
C VAL A 158 1.11 14.83 28.82
N ALA A 159 1.27 16.06 28.30
CA ALA A 159 1.42 16.30 26.87
C ALA A 159 2.64 15.54 26.28
N VAL A 160 3.81 15.64 26.92
CA VAL A 160 5.02 14.92 26.50
C VAL A 160 4.82 13.41 26.52
N THR A 161 4.16 12.87 27.54
CA THR A 161 3.86 11.43 27.64
C THR A 161 3.00 10.98 26.46
N GLY A 162 1.96 11.76 26.11
CA GLY A 162 1.14 11.51 24.93
C GLY A 162 1.95 11.54 23.63
N GLY A 163 2.83 12.54 23.49
CA GLY A 163 3.77 12.65 22.37
C GLY A 163 4.67 11.42 22.22
N VAL A 164 5.26 10.95 23.33
CA VAL A 164 6.12 9.76 23.35
C VAL A 164 5.35 8.51 22.91
N LEU A 165 4.10 8.33 23.36
CA LEU A 165 3.26 7.21 22.93
C LEU A 165 2.94 7.24 21.42
N MET A 166 2.68 8.43 20.87
CA MET A 166 2.47 8.58 19.41
C MET A 166 3.73 8.22 18.62
N TRP A 167 4.91 8.67 19.08
CA TRP A 167 6.20 8.30 18.48
C TRP A 167 6.50 6.80 18.60
N LEU A 168 6.19 6.20 19.75
CA LEU A 168 6.33 4.76 19.94
C LEU A 168 5.47 3.98 18.93
N SER A 169 4.24 4.43 18.67
CA SER A 169 3.40 3.84 17.62
C SER A 169 4.07 3.89 16.25
N PHE A 170 4.74 5.01 15.91
CA PHE A 170 5.47 5.15 14.65
C PHE A 170 6.66 4.19 14.57
N LEU A 171 7.43 4.04 15.65
CA LEU A 171 8.53 3.08 15.71
C LEU A 171 8.04 1.63 15.56
N ILE A 172 6.91 1.28 16.18
CA ILE A 172 6.27 -0.03 16.00
C ILE A 172 5.89 -0.22 14.54
N TYR A 173 5.29 0.78 13.89
CA TYR A 173 4.92 0.69 12.48
C TYR A 173 6.13 0.51 11.57
N ALA A 174 7.18 1.32 11.75
CA ALA A 174 8.42 1.22 10.99
C ALA A 174 9.05 -0.17 11.14
N TRP A 175 9.10 -0.69 12.36
CA TRP A 175 9.52 -2.05 12.61
C TRP A 175 8.60 -3.05 11.91
N ARG A 176 7.27 -2.93 12.00
CA ARG A 176 6.36 -3.88 11.33
C ARG A 176 6.54 -3.92 9.81
N VAL A 177 6.74 -2.76 9.18
CA VAL A 177 6.91 -2.61 7.73
C VAL A 177 8.30 -3.00 7.27
N TRP A 178 9.32 -2.97 8.13
CA TRP A 178 10.71 -3.25 7.76
C TRP A 178 10.91 -4.46 6.82
N PRO A 179 10.36 -5.66 7.09
CA PRO A 179 10.57 -6.82 6.20
C PRO A 179 9.96 -6.63 4.81
N VAL A 180 8.91 -5.82 4.70
CA VAL A 180 8.19 -5.58 3.45
C VAL A 180 9.09 -4.88 2.43
N LEU A 181 9.99 -4.02 2.91
CA LEU A 181 10.89 -3.21 2.07
C LEU A 181 12.09 -4.00 1.52
N TRP A 182 12.41 -5.16 2.09
CA TRP A 182 13.56 -5.95 1.68
C TRP A 182 13.16 -7.06 0.71
N ARG A 183 13.73 -7.04 -0.50
CA ARG A 183 13.50 -8.09 -1.50
C ARG A 183 14.16 -9.40 -1.04
N HIS A 184 13.40 -10.47 -0.93
CA HIS A 184 13.98 -11.81 -0.95
C HIS A 184 14.28 -12.17 -2.41
N ALA A 185 15.56 -12.34 -2.75
CA ALA A 185 15.94 -12.87 -4.04
C ALA A 185 15.39 -14.31 -4.14
N THR A 186 14.29 -14.50 -4.87
CA THR A 186 13.92 -15.83 -5.33
C THR A 186 15.03 -16.27 -6.26
N ALA A 187 15.87 -17.20 -5.82
CA ALA A 187 16.86 -17.82 -6.69
C ALA A 187 16.14 -18.32 -7.95
N PRO A 188 16.66 -18.05 -9.17
CA PRO A 188 16.08 -18.57 -10.38
C PRO A 188 16.03 -20.10 -10.24
N ARG A 189 14.81 -20.67 -10.25
CA ARG A 189 14.66 -22.11 -10.38
C ARG A 189 15.23 -22.47 -11.75
N ALA A 190 16.25 -23.32 -11.78
CA ALA A 190 16.67 -23.96 -13.01
C ALA A 190 15.44 -24.69 -13.58
N VAL A 191 14.95 -24.22 -14.72
CA VAL A 191 13.93 -24.95 -15.48
C VAL A 191 14.64 -26.19 -16.01
N SER A 192 14.24 -27.38 -15.54
CA SER A 192 14.81 -28.61 -16.08
C SER A 192 14.31 -28.79 -17.52
N PRO A 193 15.15 -29.22 -18.46
CA PRO A 193 14.75 -29.45 -19.86
C PRO A 193 13.58 -30.44 -20.03
N ALA A 194 13.22 -31.20 -19.00
CA ALA A 194 12.16 -32.21 -19.04
C ALA A 194 10.73 -31.63 -18.97
N GLU A 195 10.54 -30.32 -18.72
CA GLU A 195 9.19 -29.70 -18.70
C GLU A 195 8.70 -29.22 -20.08
N PHE A 196 9.45 -29.50 -21.16
CA PHE A 196 9.11 -29.12 -22.54
C PHE A 196 8.80 -30.32 -23.47
N GLN A 197 8.59 -31.51 -22.91
CA GLN A 197 8.10 -32.70 -23.64
C GLN A 197 6.65 -32.98 -23.27
#